data_AF-A0A972JAL6-F1
#
_entry.id   AF-A0A972JAL6-F1
#
_cell.length_a   1.000
_cell.length_b   1.000
_cell.length_c   1.000
_cell.angle_alpha   90.00
_cell.angle_beta   90.00
_cell.angle_gamma   90.00
#
_symmetry.space_group_name_H-M   'P 1'
#
loop_
_entity.id
_entity.type
_entity.pdbx_description
1 polymer ?
#
loop_
_entity_poly.entity_id
_entity_poly.type
_entity_poly.pdbx_seq_one_letter_code
_entity_poly.pdbx_strand_id
1 'polypeptide(L)'
;MAIATQHLALAHGPLARAQRYHSALIATDFTRTAEAFHRWLLHLGRQAAGHVCLVHLEAQSGDDDSNAILLEGLRCRMRLSPEQCEVLSTCPLDDLPLEATRLVILGRSQCMQSDPSNGQALIDRARSLGCDVIVIDDIVPG
;
A
#
# COMPACT_ATOMS: atom_id res chain seq x y z
N MET A 1 -26.09 50.46 -22.05
CA MET A 1 -25.45 50.28 -20.73
C MET A 1 -24.86 48.89 -20.67
N ALA A 2 -23.58 48.80 -20.30
CA ALA A 2 -22.86 47.57 -19.94
C ALA A 2 -23.57 46.85 -18.76
N ILE A 3 -23.36 45.57 -18.40
CA ILE A 3 -22.14 44.79 -18.04
C ILE A 3 -22.64 43.31 -18.00
N ALA A 4 -22.15 42.39 -18.84
CA ALA A 4 -21.03 41.47 -18.63
C ALA A 4 -21.25 40.28 -17.66
N THR A 5 -20.86 39.11 -18.18
CA THR A 5 -20.00 38.07 -17.55
C THR A 5 -20.62 36.79 -16.94
N GLN A 6 -19.91 35.69 -17.24
CA GLN A 6 -19.77 34.39 -16.55
C GLN A 6 -20.78 33.31 -16.99
N HIS A 7 -20.45 32.38 -17.88
CA HIS A 7 -19.34 31.40 -17.86
C HIS A 7 -19.36 30.56 -16.57
N LEU A 8 -19.98 29.39 -16.62
CA LEU A 8 -19.43 28.22 -15.93
C LEU A 8 -19.79 26.96 -16.72
N ALA A 9 -18.76 26.36 -17.30
CA ALA A 9 -18.83 25.05 -17.92
C ALA A 9 -19.26 24.03 -16.86
N LEU A 10 -20.22 23.18 -17.23
CA LEU A 10 -20.64 22.02 -16.46
C LEU A 10 -19.42 21.11 -16.25
N ALA A 11 -18.96 21.10 -15.00
CA ALA A 11 -17.85 20.27 -14.54
C ALA A 11 -18.09 18.81 -14.93
N HIS A 12 -17.23 18.30 -15.81
CA HIS A 12 -17.05 16.88 -16.00
C HIS A 12 -16.04 16.36 -14.98
N GLY A 13 -16.48 15.45 -14.13
CA GLY A 13 -15.60 14.63 -13.30
C GLY A 13 -16.43 13.55 -12.62
N PRO A 14 -16.24 12.26 -12.91
CA PRO A 14 -16.89 11.20 -12.15
C PRO A 14 -16.43 11.35 -10.70
N LEU A 15 -17.36 11.21 -9.76
CA LEU A 15 -17.14 11.27 -8.32
C LEU A 15 -15.85 10.52 -7.93
N ALA A 16 -14.75 11.25 -7.80
CA ALA A 16 -13.55 10.76 -7.16
C ALA A 16 -13.97 10.43 -5.73
N ARG A 17 -14.11 9.14 -5.43
CA ARG A 17 -14.34 8.68 -4.07
C ARG A 17 -13.19 9.27 -3.25
N ALA A 18 -13.48 10.23 -2.36
CA ALA A 18 -12.45 10.96 -1.65
C ALA A 18 -11.51 9.96 -0.97
N GLN A 19 -10.21 10.02 -1.29
CA GLN A 19 -9.19 9.21 -0.64
C GLN A 19 -9.32 9.46 0.87
N ARG A 20 -9.68 8.41 1.60
CA ARG A 20 -10.04 8.50 3.02
C ARG A 20 -8.80 8.60 3.90
N TYR A 21 -7.66 8.12 3.40
CA TYR A 21 -6.39 8.10 4.09
C TYR A 21 -5.36 8.97 3.37
N HIS A 22 -4.42 9.54 4.12
CA HIS A 22 -3.30 10.27 3.54
C HIS A 22 -2.31 9.29 2.90
N SER A 23 -1.81 8.32 3.67
CA SER A 23 -1.02 7.19 3.16
C SER A 23 -1.61 5.82 3.52
N ALA A 24 -1.26 4.82 2.70
CA ALA A 24 -1.50 3.41 2.96
C ALA A 24 -0.17 2.63 2.91
N LEU A 25 0.08 1.82 3.94
CA LEU A 25 1.18 0.86 3.95
C LEU A 25 0.71 -0.45 3.33
N ILE A 26 1.38 -0.92 2.28
CA ILE A 26 1.16 -2.24 1.70
C ILE A 26 2.33 -3.13 2.08
N ALA A 27 2.01 -4.20 2.81
CA ALA A 27 2.97 -5.15 3.30
C ALA A 27 2.64 -6.54 2.76
N THR A 28 3.58 -7.19 2.07
CA THR A 28 3.39 -8.55 1.55
C THR A 28 4.74 -9.21 1.26
N ASP A 29 4.75 -10.53 1.18
CA ASP A 29 5.86 -11.27 0.61
C ASP A 29 5.82 -11.18 -0.92
N PHE A 30 6.44 -10.13 -1.47
CA PHE A 30 6.52 -9.89 -2.91
C PHE A 30 7.31 -10.95 -3.69
N THR A 31 8.06 -11.84 -3.03
CA THR A 31 8.79 -12.93 -3.68
C THR A 31 7.92 -14.19 -3.84
N ARG A 32 6.93 -14.38 -2.95
CA ARG A 32 6.05 -15.56 -2.92
C ARG A 32 4.62 -15.31 -3.35
N THR A 33 4.31 -14.10 -3.83
CA THR A 33 2.97 -13.74 -4.32
C THR A 33 3.03 -13.33 -5.79
N ALA A 34 1.92 -13.50 -6.51
CA ALA A 34 1.88 -13.27 -7.94
C ALA A 34 1.84 -11.76 -8.30
N GLU A 35 2.34 -11.38 -9.49
CA GLU A 35 2.28 -9.98 -9.95
C GLU A 35 0.84 -9.45 -10.03
N ALA A 36 -0.12 -10.29 -10.44
CA ALA A 36 -1.53 -9.91 -10.47
C ALA A 36 -2.05 -9.52 -9.09
N PHE A 37 -1.60 -10.23 -8.05
CA PHE A 37 -1.91 -9.92 -6.66
C PHE A 37 -1.29 -8.59 -6.23
N HIS A 38 -0.02 -8.35 -6.57
CA HIS A 38 0.64 -7.07 -6.28
C HIS A 38 -0.11 -5.89 -6.91
N ARG A 39 -0.54 -6.03 -8.17
CA ARG A 39 -1.33 -5.01 -8.88
C ARG A 39 -2.64 -4.72 -8.16
N TRP A 40 -3.30 -5.75 -7.66
CA TRP A 40 -4.56 -5.60 -6.93
C TRP A 40 -4.37 -4.90 -5.60
N LEU A 41 -3.36 -5.28 -4.81
CA LEU A 41 -3.02 -4.58 -3.56
C LEU A 41 -2.72 -3.10 -3.80
N LEU A 42 -1.90 -2.80 -4.81
CA LEU A 42 -1.57 -1.44 -5.22
C LEU A 42 -2.80 -0.66 -5.66
N HIS A 43 -3.67 -1.28 -6.45
CA HIS A 43 -4.93 -0.65 -6.87
C HIS A 43 -5.78 -0.28 -5.66
N LEU A 44 -5.96 -1.20 -4.69
CA LEU A 44 -6.70 -0.95 -3.47
C LEU A 44 -6.07 0.18 -2.64
N GLY A 45 -4.76 0.15 -2.44
CA GLY A 45 -4.04 1.20 -1.70
C GLY A 45 -4.23 2.58 -2.32
N ARG A 46 -4.10 2.70 -3.64
CA ARG A 46 -4.25 3.99 -4.36
C ARG A 46 -5.68 4.51 -4.42
N GLN A 47 -6.67 3.62 -4.36
CA GLN A 47 -8.08 4.02 -4.24
C GLN A 47 -8.39 4.53 -2.83
N ALA A 48 -7.72 3.98 -1.81
CA ALA A 48 -7.97 4.32 -0.41
C ALA A 48 -7.14 5.53 0.07
N ALA A 49 -5.92 5.72 -0.46
CA ALA A 49 -4.96 6.71 0.01
C ALA A 49 -4.33 7.53 -1.12
N GLY A 50 -3.90 8.76 -0.77
CA GLY A 50 -3.17 9.66 -1.67
C GLY A 50 -1.73 9.23 -1.95
N HIS A 51 -1.13 8.53 -0.99
CA HIS A 51 0.23 8.01 -1.07
C HIS A 51 0.29 6.53 -0.67
N VAL A 52 1.18 5.76 -1.28
CA VAL A 52 1.37 4.34 -0.95
C VAL A 52 2.82 4.11 -0.51
N CYS A 53 3.01 3.31 0.52
CA CYS A 53 4.33 2.86 0.96
C CYS A 53 4.40 1.34 0.83
N LEU A 54 5.48 0.80 0.28
CA LEU A 54 5.68 -0.64 0.10
C LEU A 54 6.69 -1.18 1.10
N VAL A 55 6.33 -2.26 1.78
CA VAL A 55 7.23 -3.04 2.65
C VAL A 55 7.21 -4.49 2.21
N HIS A 56 8.41 -5.06 2.05
CA HIS A 56 8.57 -6.49 1.87
C HIS A 56 8.48 -7.19 3.23
N LEU A 57 7.57 -8.16 3.36
CA LEU A 57 7.51 -9.03 4.52
C LEU A 57 8.20 -10.34 4.18
N GLU A 58 9.39 -10.52 4.70
CA GLU A 58 10.17 -11.72 4.46
C GLU A 58 9.94 -12.77 5.56
N ALA A 59 9.91 -14.04 5.18
CA ALA A 59 9.94 -15.15 6.13
C ALA A 59 11.38 -15.60 6.47
N GLN A 60 12.39 -15.20 5.67
CA GLN A 60 13.78 -15.59 5.81
C GLN A 60 14.72 -14.42 5.50
N SER A 61 15.45 -13.93 6.50
CA SER A 61 16.47 -12.87 6.43
C SER A 61 17.13 -12.58 5.07
N GLY A 62 16.60 -11.62 4.34
CA GLY A 62 17.28 -10.82 3.33
C GLY A 62 17.83 -9.55 3.98
N ASP A 63 18.88 -8.98 3.39
CA ASP A 63 19.39 -7.69 3.83
C ASP A 63 18.53 -6.53 3.30
N ASP A 64 18.60 -5.39 3.99
CA ASP A 64 17.82 -4.19 3.67
C ASP A 64 18.06 -3.70 2.23
N ASP A 65 19.27 -3.92 1.71
CA ASP A 65 19.67 -3.54 0.35
C ASP A 65 18.96 -4.40 -0.71
N SER A 66 18.88 -5.72 -0.51
CA SER A 66 18.16 -6.64 -1.40
C SER A 66 16.66 -6.32 -1.42
N ASN A 67 16.09 -6.01 -0.26
CA ASN A 67 14.70 -5.62 -0.13
C ASN A 67 14.41 -4.30 -0.85
N ALA A 68 15.29 -3.31 -0.71
CA ALA A 68 15.19 -2.05 -1.44
C ALA A 68 15.24 -2.27 -2.96
N ILE A 69 16.18 -3.09 -3.46
CA ILE A 69 16.30 -3.40 -4.89
C ILE A 69 15.04 -4.10 -5.43
N LEU A 70 14.52 -5.10 -4.69
CA LEU A 70 13.30 -5.81 -5.07
C LEU A 70 12.11 -4.87 -5.21
N LEU A 71 11.88 -4.06 -4.17
CA LEU A 71 10.74 -3.14 -4.10
C LEU A 71 10.85 -2.01 -5.11
N GLU A 72 12.07 -1.51 -5.35
CA GLU A 72 12.33 -0.50 -6.38
C GLU A 72 12.09 -1.05 -7.80
N GLY A 73 12.52 -2.30 -8.04
CA GLY A 73 12.21 -3.01 -9.29
C GLY A 73 10.70 -3.22 -9.48
N LEU A 74 9.97 -3.54 -8.42
CA LEU A 74 8.51 -3.64 -8.43
C LEU A 74 7.86 -2.29 -8.74
N ARG A 75 8.27 -1.21 -8.05
CA ARG A 75 7.77 0.16 -8.27
C ARG A 75 7.94 0.57 -9.74
N CYS A 76 9.10 0.30 -10.33
CA CYS A 76 9.38 0.54 -11.74
C CYS A 76 8.47 -0.28 -12.67
N ARG A 77 8.34 -1.59 -12.44
CA ARG A 77 7.46 -2.48 -13.23
C ARG A 77 5.99 -2.06 -13.19
N MET A 78 5.55 -1.54 -12.05
CA MET A 78 4.19 -1.04 -11.83
C MET A 78 3.99 0.40 -12.33
N ARG A 79 5.05 1.04 -12.85
CA ARG A 79 5.06 2.42 -13.37
C ARG A 79 4.58 3.45 -12.35
N LEU A 80 4.98 3.28 -11.09
CA LEU A 80 4.67 4.20 -10.01
C LEU A 80 5.80 5.23 -9.87
N SER A 81 5.50 6.52 -9.77
CA SER A 81 6.51 7.54 -9.48
C SER A 81 6.93 7.51 -8.01
N PRO A 82 8.12 8.01 -7.64
CA PRO A 82 8.54 8.11 -6.24
C PRO A 82 7.57 8.96 -5.41
N GLU A 83 6.93 9.95 -6.02
CA GLU A 83 5.92 10.82 -5.39
C GLU A 83 4.60 10.10 -5.07
N GLN A 84 4.33 8.97 -5.73
CA GLN A 84 3.12 8.18 -5.53
C GLN A 84 3.37 6.95 -4.64
N CYS A 85 4.61 6.48 -4.61
CA CYS A 85 4.98 5.22 -4.03
C CYS A 85 6.38 5.28 -3.43
N GLU A 86 6.44 5.23 -2.11
CA GLU A 86 7.69 5.10 -1.36
C GLU A 86 8.02 3.63 -1.12
N VAL A 87 9.30 3.30 -1.17
CA VAL A 87 9.84 1.97 -0.87
C VAL A 87 10.49 2.03 0.50
N LEU A 88 10.14 1.09 1.37
CA LEU A 88 10.63 1.03 2.74
C LEU A 88 11.39 -0.28 2.92
N SER A 89 12.67 -0.19 3.27
CA SER A 89 13.54 -1.35 3.49
C SER A 89 13.16 -2.14 4.75
N THR A 90 12.67 -1.44 5.77
CA THR A 90 12.20 -2.02 7.03
C THR A 90 10.74 -1.64 7.25
N CYS A 91 10.02 -2.44 8.03
CA CYS A 91 8.65 -2.10 8.42
C CYS A 91 8.68 -0.90 9.39
N PRO A 92 8.21 0.29 9.01
CA PRO A 92 8.41 1.48 9.81
C PRO A 92 7.33 1.65 10.88
N LEU A 93 6.54 0.62 11.23
CA LEU A 93 5.46 0.79 12.20
C LEU A 93 5.93 1.35 13.55
N ASP A 94 7.21 1.17 13.89
CA ASP A 94 7.80 1.75 15.11
C ASP A 94 8.23 3.22 14.96
N ASP A 95 8.51 3.67 13.74
CA ASP A 95 9.01 5.02 13.42
C ASP A 95 8.04 5.86 12.56
N LEU A 96 6.87 5.30 12.25
CA LEU A 96 5.88 5.96 11.41
C LEU A 96 5.29 7.15 12.17
N PRO A 97 5.35 8.38 11.61
CA PRO A 97 4.64 9.50 12.21
C PRO A 97 3.14 9.16 12.23
N LEU A 98 2.61 9.02 13.45
CA LEU A 98 1.25 8.63 13.81
C LEU A 98 0.13 9.42 13.10
N GLU A 99 0.47 10.56 12.49
CA GLU A 99 -0.48 11.42 11.80
C GLU A 99 -0.65 11.10 10.30
N ALA A 100 0.29 10.36 9.68
CA ALA A 100 0.30 10.18 8.22
C ALA A 100 -0.34 8.86 7.75
N THR A 101 -0.14 7.74 8.46
CA THR A 101 -0.59 6.41 8.01
C THR A 101 -1.73 5.88 8.86
N ARG A 102 -2.92 5.75 8.25
CA ARG A 102 -4.12 5.22 8.91
C ARG A 102 -4.64 3.93 8.30
N LEU A 103 -4.00 3.43 7.25
CA LEU A 103 -4.35 2.17 6.61
C LEU A 103 -3.13 1.28 6.44
N VAL A 104 -3.23 0.04 6.90
CA VAL A 104 -2.30 -1.05 6.59
C VAL A 104 -3.05 -2.11 5.77
N ILE A 105 -2.51 -2.44 4.61
CA ILE A 105 -2.97 -3.52 3.75
C ILE A 105 -1.94 -4.64 3.81
N LEU A 106 -2.32 -5.74 4.43
CA LEU A 106 -1.51 -6.95 4.51
C LEU A 106 -1.93 -7.94 3.44
N GLY A 107 -1.06 -8.21 2.48
CA GLY A 107 -1.16 -9.34 1.56
C GLY A 107 -0.51 -10.58 2.17
N ARG A 108 -1.25 -11.69 2.27
CA ARG A 108 -0.76 -12.96 2.83
C ARG A 108 -0.55 -13.99 1.73
N SER A 109 0.70 -14.41 1.55
CA SER A 109 1.05 -15.59 0.77
C SER A 109 0.53 -16.87 1.44
N GLN A 110 0.48 -17.99 0.71
CA GLN A 110 0.11 -19.30 1.28
C GLN A 110 1.02 -19.71 2.45
N CYS A 111 2.31 -19.34 2.40
CA CYS A 111 3.25 -19.57 3.50
C CYS A 111 2.84 -18.78 4.75
N MET A 112 2.49 -17.49 4.60
CA MET A 112 2.03 -16.66 5.72
C MET A 112 0.66 -17.08 6.26
N GLN A 113 -0.16 -17.75 5.46
CA GLN A 113 -1.40 -18.36 5.94
C GLN A 113 -1.13 -19.59 6.82
N SER A 114 -0.04 -20.33 6.53
CA SER A 114 0.38 -21.52 7.28
C SER A 114 1.17 -21.18 8.54
N ASP A 115 1.97 -20.12 8.50
CA ASP A 115 2.64 -19.52 9.66
C ASP A 115 2.31 -18.02 9.73
N PRO A 116 1.29 -17.63 10.51
CA PRO A 116 0.80 -16.26 10.55
C PRO A 116 1.65 -15.34 11.43
N SER A 117 2.67 -15.84 12.13
CA SER A 117 3.37 -15.10 13.19
C SER A 117 3.90 -13.72 12.71
N ASN A 118 4.58 -13.66 11.57
CA ASN A 118 5.09 -12.40 11.00
C ASN A 118 3.96 -11.42 10.60
N GLY A 119 2.90 -11.92 9.96
CA GLY A 119 1.75 -11.09 9.57
C GLY A 119 0.94 -10.62 10.79
N GLN A 120 0.83 -11.46 11.81
CA GLN A 120 0.06 -11.19 13.02
C GLN A 120 0.72 -10.11 13.88
N ALA A 121 2.05 -10.14 14.02
CA ALA A 121 2.79 -9.09 14.71
C ALA A 121 2.55 -7.70 14.08
N LEU A 122 2.56 -7.63 12.74
CA LEU A 122 2.24 -6.41 12.01
C LEU A 122 0.81 -5.93 12.28
N ILE A 123 -0.18 -6.84 12.23
CA ILE A 123 -1.59 -6.53 12.47
C ILE A 123 -1.78 -5.97 13.88
N ASP A 124 -1.24 -6.65 14.89
CA ASP A 124 -1.40 -6.26 16.29
C ASP A 124 -0.74 -4.92 16.56
N ARG A 125 0.44 -4.70 15.98
CA ARG A 125 1.13 -3.41 16.06
C ARG A 125 0.33 -2.30 15.41
N ALA A 126 -0.11 -2.48 14.17
CA ALA A 126 -0.91 -1.49 13.44
C ALA A 126 -2.19 -1.12 14.21
N ARG A 127 -2.88 -2.11 14.80
CA ARG A 127 -4.06 -1.88 15.65
C ARG A 127 -3.73 -1.11 16.92
N SER A 128 -2.60 -1.43 17.58
CA SER A 128 -2.15 -0.71 18.79
C SER A 128 -1.90 0.78 18.54
N LEU A 129 -1.54 1.13 17.29
CA LEU A 129 -1.30 2.50 16.84
C LEU A 129 -2.57 3.19 16.29
N GLY A 130 -3.71 2.49 16.27
CA GLY A 130 -4.98 3.02 15.78
C GLY A 130 -5.14 3.01 14.25
N CYS A 131 -4.33 2.23 13.53
CA CYS A 131 -4.51 2.08 12.09
C CYS A 131 -5.69 1.15 11.77
N ASP A 132 -6.41 1.45 10.69
CA ASP A 132 -7.29 0.51 10.04
C ASP A 132 -6.44 -0.56 9.34
N VAL A 133 -6.85 -1.82 9.44
CA VAL A 133 -6.10 -2.95 8.89
C VAL A 133 -6.99 -3.76 7.96
N ILE A 134 -6.53 -3.97 6.72
CA ILE A 134 -7.14 -4.85 5.74
C ILE A 134 -6.19 -6.02 5.52
N VAL A 135 -6.70 -7.24 5.67
CA VAL A 135 -5.94 -8.47 5.42
C VAL A 135 -6.52 -9.16 4.20
N ILE A 136 -5.65 -9.56 3.27
CA ILE A 136 -6.02 -10.11 1.98
C ILE A 136 -5.16 -11.33 1.70
N ASP A 137 -5.81 -12.44 1.34
CA ASP A 137 -5.12 -13.68 0.97
C ASP A 137 -4.82 -13.73 -0.53
N ASP A 138 -3.60 -14.15 -0.89
CA ASP A 138 -3.26 -14.48 -2.27
C ASP A 138 -3.88 -15.83 -2.62
N ILE A 139 -5.08 -15.80 -3.19
CA ILE A 139 -5.80 -16.96 -3.69
C ILE A 139 -5.35 -17.20 -5.12
N VAL A 140 -4.14 -17.71 -5.31
CA VAL A 140 -3.75 -18.28 -6.61
C VAL A 140 -4.49 -19.61 -6.75
N PRO A 141 -5.39 -19.79 -7.73
CA PRO A 141 -5.90 -21.12 -8.03
C PRO A 141 -4.72 -21.99 -8.48
N GLY A 142 -4.48 -23.06 -7.74
CA GLY A 142 -3.49 -24.09 -8.10
C GLY A 142 -3.87 -24.85 -9.36
#